data_AF-A0A9Y4NBQ0-F1
#
_entry.id   AF-A0A9Y4NBQ0-F1
#
_cell.length_a   1.000
_cell.length_b   1.000
_cell.length_c   1.000
_cell.angle_alpha   90.00
_cell.angle_beta   90.00
_cell.angle_gamma   90.00
#
_symmetry.space_group_name_H-M   'P 1'
#
loop_
_entity.id
_entity.type
_entity.pdbx_description
1 polymer ?
#
loop_
_entity_poly.entity_id
_entity_poly.type
_entity_poly.pdbx_seq_one_letter_code
_entity_poly.pdbx_strand_id
1 'polypeptide(L)'
;MASFPGLCKAVGPAEEENGELDGSLQQMLKAITDERNRLNSRQEISGLGCFKDDRIVFWTWMFSTYFMEKWAPRQDDMLFYVRRKLSYVSADNTEGKKVEVEVYRRDSKKLPGLGDPDIDWEESVYLNLILQK
;
A
#
# COMPACT_ATOMS: atom_id res chain seq x y z
N MET A 1 52.90 8.31 33.95
CA MET A 1 52.60 7.46 32.78
C MET A 1 51.30 6.72 33.08
N ALA A 2 50.19 7.16 32.47
CA ALA A 2 48.86 6.63 32.75
C ALA A 2 48.49 5.54 31.74
N SER A 3 47.97 4.43 32.25
CA SER A 3 47.40 3.30 31.53
C SER A 3 45.91 3.55 31.28
N PHE A 4 45.42 3.28 30.07
CA PHE A 4 44.04 2.84 29.82
C PHE A 4 43.97 2.04 28.49
N PRO A 5 43.43 0.80 28.50
CA PRO A 5 43.11 0.05 27.31
C PRO A 5 41.68 0.38 26.84
N GLY A 6 41.56 1.01 25.67
CA GLY A 6 40.28 1.25 25.00
C GLY A 6 39.88 0.04 24.16
N LEU A 7 39.09 -0.85 24.75
CA LEU A 7 38.47 -2.01 24.11
C LEU A 7 37.56 -1.56 22.95
N CYS A 8 37.96 -1.86 21.72
CA CYS A 8 37.09 -1.74 20.54
C CYS A 8 35.89 -2.68 20.73
N LYS A 9 34.72 -2.12 21.02
CA LYS A 9 33.47 -2.88 21.01
C LYS A 9 33.01 -3.04 19.56
N ALA A 10 33.18 -4.23 19.01
CA ALA A 10 32.51 -4.64 17.79
C ALA A 10 30.99 -4.62 18.05
N VAL A 11 30.27 -3.76 17.34
CA VAL A 11 28.81 -3.79 17.31
C VAL A 11 28.39 -4.35 15.96
N GLY A 12 27.84 -5.55 15.99
CA GLY A 12 27.04 -6.16 14.94
C GLY A 12 26.42 -7.46 15.47
N PRO A 13 25.27 -7.93 14.94
CA PRO A 13 24.60 -7.44 13.74
C PRO A 13 23.14 -6.95 13.96
N ALA A 14 22.69 -6.12 13.02
CA ALA A 14 21.32 -5.64 12.85
C ALA A 14 20.43 -6.74 12.23
N GLU A 15 20.14 -7.81 12.97
CA GLU A 15 19.38 -8.96 12.46
C GLU A 15 17.93 -9.06 13.00
N GLU A 16 17.58 -8.34 14.07
CA GLU A 16 16.23 -8.42 14.66
C GLU A 16 15.15 -7.68 13.83
N GLU A 17 15.50 -6.59 13.13
CA GLU A 17 14.53 -5.83 12.33
C GLU A 17 14.06 -6.61 11.09
N ASN A 18 14.93 -7.45 10.52
CA ASN A 18 14.67 -8.09 9.23
C ASN A 18 13.67 -9.26 9.34
N GLY A 19 13.64 -9.97 10.49
CA GLY A 19 12.70 -11.06 10.74
C GLY A 19 11.27 -10.57 11.01
N GLU A 20 11.11 -9.39 11.61
CA GLU A 20 9.79 -8.78 11.84
C GLU A 20 9.17 -8.25 10.55
N LEU A 21 10.00 -7.70 9.64
CA LEU A 21 9.59 -7.23 8.32
C LEU A 21 9.06 -8.37 7.44
N ASP A 22 9.74 -9.52 7.44
CA ASP A 22 9.29 -10.70 6.68
C ASP A 22 7.97 -11.25 7.23
N GLY A 23 7.80 -11.28 8.56
CA GLY A 23 6.53 -11.65 9.18
C GLY A 23 5.39 -10.69 8.85
N SER A 24 5.66 -9.38 8.82
CA SER A 24 4.66 -8.35 8.47
C SER A 24 4.25 -8.45 7.00
N LEU A 25 5.19 -8.69 6.08
CA LEU A 25 4.89 -8.89 4.66
C LEU A 25 4.04 -10.15 4.44
N GLN A 26 4.40 -11.27 5.09
CA GLN A 26 3.61 -12.50 5.01
C GLN A 26 2.17 -12.31 5.51
N GLN A 27 1.98 -11.56 6.60
CA GLN A 27 0.65 -11.20 7.10
C GLN A 27 -0.14 -10.37 6.08
N MET A 28 0.50 -9.39 5.43
CA MET A 28 -0.09 -8.58 4.39
C MET A 28 -0.57 -9.43 3.21
N LEU A 29 0.31 -10.27 2.67
CA LEU A 29 0.03 -11.14 1.52
C LEU A 29 -1.09 -12.15 1.84
N LYS A 30 -1.09 -12.69 3.05
CA LYS A 30 -2.17 -13.55 3.53
C LYS A 30 -3.51 -12.80 3.55
N ALA A 31 -3.54 -11.59 4.12
CA ALA A 31 -4.75 -10.78 4.17
C ALA A 31 -5.28 -10.40 2.78
N ILE A 32 -4.40 -10.07 1.83
CA ILE A 32 -4.76 -9.83 0.42
C ILE A 32 -5.40 -11.07 -0.21
N THR A 33 -4.82 -12.24 0.05
CA THR A 33 -5.32 -13.52 -0.48
C THR A 33 -6.70 -13.85 0.10
N ASP A 34 -6.85 -13.71 1.42
CA ASP A 34 -8.10 -13.96 2.13
C ASP A 34 -9.21 -13.02 1.62
N GLU A 35 -8.92 -11.73 1.39
CA GLU A 35 -9.88 -10.78 0.84
C GLU A 35 -10.29 -11.12 -0.60
N ARG A 36 -9.33 -11.47 -1.47
CA ARG A 36 -9.65 -11.88 -2.85
C ARG A 36 -10.54 -13.12 -2.89
N ASN A 37 -10.30 -14.09 -2.01
CA ASN A 37 -11.14 -15.28 -1.89
C ASN A 37 -12.55 -14.93 -1.36
N ARG A 38 -12.65 -13.98 -0.42
CA ARG A 38 -13.93 -13.45 0.08
C ARG A 38 -14.74 -12.76 -1.02
N LEU A 39 -14.09 -12.02 -1.91
CA LEU A 39 -14.74 -11.34 -3.02
C LEU A 39 -15.20 -12.33 -4.10
N ASN A 40 -14.35 -13.30 -4.48
CA ASN A 40 -14.72 -14.34 -5.45
C ASN A 40 -15.92 -15.19 -4.98
N SER A 41 -15.99 -15.53 -3.69
CA SER A 41 -17.10 -16.32 -3.12
C SER A 41 -18.41 -15.52 -3.01
N ARG A 42 -18.36 -14.21 -2.75
CA ARG A 42 -19.56 -13.35 -2.64
C ARG A 42 -20.07 -12.85 -4.00
N GLN A 43 -19.22 -12.82 -5.03
CA GLN A 43 -19.59 -12.35 -6.38
C GLN A 43 -20.61 -13.26 -7.08
N GLU A 44 -20.65 -14.55 -6.73
CA GLU A 44 -21.64 -15.52 -7.18
C GLU A 44 -23.07 -15.25 -6.63
N ILE A 45 -23.22 -14.46 -5.57
CA ILE A 45 -24.46 -14.43 -4.75
C ILE A 45 -25.21 -13.09 -4.83
N SER A 46 -24.63 -12.00 -5.34
CA SER A 46 -25.26 -10.68 -5.14
C SER A 46 -24.98 -9.66 -6.24
N GLY A 47 -26.02 -9.39 -7.04
CA GLY A 47 -26.13 -8.18 -7.84
C GLY A 47 -26.59 -6.99 -6.99
N LEU A 48 -25.98 -5.83 -7.24
CA LEU A 48 -26.32 -4.49 -6.74
C LEU A 48 -25.89 -4.09 -5.31
N GLY A 49 -24.94 -3.13 -5.25
CA GLY A 49 -25.06 -1.98 -4.35
C GLY A 49 -24.06 -1.88 -3.20
N CYS A 50 -24.00 -2.88 -2.32
CA CYS A 50 -23.30 -2.76 -1.02
C CYS A 50 -21.78 -3.10 -1.06
N PHE A 51 -21.32 -3.81 -2.10
CA PHE A 51 -19.96 -4.39 -2.13
C PHE A 51 -18.82 -3.41 -2.37
N LYS A 52 -19.13 -2.21 -2.89
CA LYS A 52 -18.08 -1.22 -3.19
C LYS A 52 -17.51 -0.61 -1.92
N ASP A 53 -18.34 -0.48 -0.88
CA ASP A 53 -17.94 0.13 0.39
C ASP A 53 -17.07 -0.82 1.25
N ASP A 54 -17.41 -2.11 1.31
CA ASP A 54 -16.56 -3.11 1.98
C ASP A 54 -15.16 -3.18 1.35
N ARG A 55 -15.10 -3.08 0.01
CA ARG A 55 -13.86 -3.14 -0.76
C ARG A 55 -13.00 -1.89 -0.53
N ILE A 56 -13.59 -0.69 -0.59
CA ILE A 56 -12.82 0.54 -0.36
C ILE A 56 -12.31 0.61 1.09
N VAL A 57 -13.11 0.19 2.09
CA VAL A 57 -12.68 0.16 3.50
C VAL A 57 -11.50 -0.77 3.69
N PHE A 58 -11.55 -1.99 3.12
CA PHE A 58 -10.43 -2.92 3.23
C PHE A 58 -9.15 -2.37 2.59
N TRP A 59 -9.21 -1.90 1.35
CA TRP A 59 -8.00 -1.48 0.64
C TRP A 59 -7.39 -0.19 1.18
N THR A 60 -8.23 0.76 1.63
CA THR A 60 -7.74 1.96 2.31
C THR A 60 -7.06 1.63 3.63
N TRP A 61 -7.65 0.71 4.42
CA TRP A 61 -7.02 0.22 5.64
C TRP A 61 -5.69 -0.50 5.35
N MET A 62 -5.67 -1.39 4.37
CA MET A 62 -4.45 -2.08 3.94
C MET A 62 -3.36 -1.07 3.52
N PHE A 63 -3.75 -0.04 2.79
CA PHE A 63 -2.82 0.99 2.34
C PHE A 63 -2.21 1.77 3.51
N SER A 64 -3.05 2.23 4.45
CA SER A 64 -2.58 3.04 5.58
C SER A 64 -1.67 2.23 6.51
N THR A 65 -2.06 1.00 6.85
CA THR A 65 -1.31 0.13 7.78
C THR A 65 0.08 -0.22 7.26
N TYR A 66 0.21 -0.52 5.97
CA TYR A 66 1.48 -1.05 5.45
C TYR A 66 2.39 -0.01 4.78
N PHE A 67 1.83 1.09 4.25
CA PHE A 67 2.61 2.08 3.50
C PHE A 67 2.69 3.45 4.20
N MET A 68 1.67 3.86 4.96
CA MET A 68 1.69 5.16 5.66
C MET A 68 2.33 5.10 7.05
N GLU A 69 2.12 4.01 7.80
CA GLU A 69 2.46 3.98 9.23
C GLU A 69 3.93 3.61 9.53
N LYS A 70 4.57 2.82 8.65
CA LYS A 70 5.90 2.24 8.90
C LYS A 70 7.04 3.11 8.34
N TRP A 71 7.64 3.96 9.17
CA TRP A 71 8.90 4.63 8.84
C TRP A 71 10.09 3.70 9.08
N ALA A 72 10.61 3.09 8.01
CA ALA A 72 11.93 2.48 8.03
C ALA A 72 12.95 3.50 7.46
N PRO A 73 14.04 3.85 8.16
CA PRO A 73 15.02 4.85 7.71
C PRO A 73 15.70 4.57 6.36
N ARG A 74 15.51 3.36 5.81
CA ARG A 74 16.10 2.90 4.54
C ARG A 74 15.08 2.62 3.44
N GLN A 75 13.77 2.78 3.70
CA GLN A 75 12.74 2.55 2.69
C GLN A 75 12.36 3.85 2.00
N ASP A 76 12.09 3.75 0.70
CA ASP A 76 11.57 4.84 -0.12
C ASP A 76 10.26 5.37 0.49
N ASP A 77 10.12 6.69 0.57
CA ASP A 77 8.94 7.34 1.13
C ASP A 77 7.97 7.86 0.07
N MET A 78 8.17 7.48 -1.19
CA MET A 78 7.20 7.70 -2.26
C MET A 78 5.96 6.81 -2.06
N LEU A 79 4.79 7.39 -2.27
CA LEU A 79 3.50 6.72 -2.31
C LEU A 79 2.90 6.87 -3.70
N PHE A 80 2.49 5.75 -4.28
CA PHE A 80 1.93 5.68 -5.63
C PHE A 80 0.40 5.54 -5.55
N TYR A 81 -0.32 6.43 -6.20
CA TYR A 81 -1.78 6.45 -6.25
C TYR A 81 -2.25 6.28 -7.69
N VAL A 82 -3.05 5.25 -7.94
CA VAL A 82 -3.63 5.00 -9.25
C VAL A 82 -4.99 5.68 -9.31
N ARG A 83 -5.16 6.68 -10.18
CA ARG A 83 -6.45 7.33 -10.43
C ARG A 83 -7.13 6.76 -11.66
N ARG A 84 -8.41 6.43 -11.52
CA ARG A 84 -9.30 6.14 -12.64
C ARG A 84 -10.20 7.33 -12.85
N LYS A 85 -9.95 8.09 -13.92
CA LYS A 85 -10.90 9.10 -14.37
C LYS A 85 -12.13 8.38 -14.90
N LEU A 86 -13.22 8.34 -14.12
CA LEU A 86 -14.53 7.98 -14.64
C LEU A 86 -14.92 9.09 -15.61
N SER A 87 -14.71 8.86 -16.91
CA SER A 87 -15.28 9.71 -17.95
C SER A 87 -16.79 9.49 -17.97
N TYR A 88 -17.50 10.08 -17.00
CA TYR A 88 -18.94 10.28 -17.11
C TYR A 88 -19.13 11.22 -18.31
N VAL A 89 -19.79 10.71 -19.35
CA VAL A 89 -20.09 11.41 -20.63
C VAL A 89 -18.91 11.46 -21.61
N SER A 90 -18.78 10.42 -22.43
CA SER A 90 -18.80 10.62 -23.89
C SER A 90 -19.15 9.30 -24.58
N ALA A 91 -20.20 9.33 -25.39
CA ALA A 91 -20.61 8.22 -26.25
C ALA A 91 -19.70 8.05 -27.48
N ASP A 92 -18.50 8.62 -27.45
CA ASP A 92 -17.51 8.52 -28.52
C ASP A 92 -16.33 7.64 -28.04
N ASN A 93 -16.40 6.39 -28.47
CA ASN A 93 -15.72 5.23 -27.94
C ASN A 93 -14.30 5.05 -28.54
N THR A 94 -13.38 5.99 -28.27
CA THR A 94 -11.98 5.85 -28.74
C THR A 94 -10.87 6.32 -27.80
N GLU A 95 -11.13 7.07 -26.72
CA GLU A 95 -10.09 7.40 -25.74
C GLU A 95 -10.17 6.46 -24.54
N GLY A 96 -9.43 5.36 -24.65
CA GLY A 96 -9.30 4.35 -23.60
C GLY A 96 -9.08 4.97 -22.23
N LYS A 97 -9.78 4.42 -21.23
CA LYS A 97 -9.69 4.73 -19.79
C LYS A 97 -8.29 5.23 -19.44
N LYS A 98 -8.09 6.56 -19.40
CA LYS A 98 -6.79 7.17 -19.06
C LYS A 98 -6.55 6.88 -17.58
N VAL A 99 -5.66 5.93 -17.33
CA VAL A 99 -5.15 5.64 -15.98
C VAL A 99 -4.03 6.62 -15.72
N GLU A 100 -4.11 7.34 -14.61
CA GLU A 100 -3.11 8.30 -14.17
C GLU A 100 -2.47 7.78 -12.89
N VAL A 101 -1.16 7.93 -12.75
CA VAL A 101 -0.43 7.59 -11.51
C VAL A 101 0.10 8.87 -10.92
N GLU A 102 -0.39 9.21 -9.74
CA GLU A 102 0.12 10.31 -8.94
C GLU A 102 1.12 9.77 -7.91
N VAL A 103 2.25 10.46 -7.75
CA VAL A 103 3.30 10.07 -6.80
C VAL A 103 3.57 11.21 -5.85
N TYR A 104 3.56 10.90 -4.56
CA TYR A 104 3.78 11.87 -3.49
C TYR A 104 4.77 11.33 -2.49
N ARG A 105 5.48 12.21 -1.78
CA ARG A 105 6.15 11.81 -0.56
C ARG A 105 5.12 11.56 0.54
N ARG A 106 5.41 10.62 1.43
CA ARG A 106 4.55 10.22 2.55
C ARG A 106 4.23 11.36 3.53
N ASP A 107 5.09 12.35 3.66
CA ASP A 107 4.89 13.53 4.50
C ASP A 107 4.23 14.71 3.77
N SER A 108 3.83 14.51 2.51
CA SER A 108 3.22 15.55 1.68
C SER A 108 1.88 16.00 2.25
N LYS A 109 1.68 17.32 2.33
CA LYS A 109 0.37 17.91 2.66
C LYS A 109 -0.66 17.81 1.53
N LYS A 110 -0.25 17.29 0.36
CA LYS A 110 -1.08 17.12 -0.84
C LYS A 110 -1.50 15.67 -1.07
N LEU A 111 -1.32 14.81 -0.06
CA LEU A 111 -1.76 13.42 -0.19
C LEU A 111 -3.26 13.37 -0.46
N PRO A 112 -3.71 12.47 -1.35
CA PRO A 112 -5.13 12.28 -1.57
C PRO A 112 -5.84 11.82 -0.28
N GLY A 113 -7.12 12.18 -0.14
CA GLY A 113 -7.92 11.80 1.02
C GLY A 113 -8.10 10.29 1.08
N LEU A 114 -7.96 9.70 2.28
CA LEU A 114 -8.22 8.27 2.46
C LEU A 114 -9.70 7.96 2.12
N GLY A 115 -9.93 7.06 1.16
CA GLY A 115 -11.28 6.79 0.63
C GLY A 115 -11.73 7.71 -0.51
N ASP A 116 -10.82 8.47 -1.12
CA ASP A 116 -11.10 9.21 -2.36
C ASP A 116 -11.65 8.24 -3.44
N PRO A 117 -12.85 8.50 -4.01
CA PRO A 117 -13.50 7.61 -4.97
C PRO A 117 -12.83 7.59 -6.35
N ASP A 118 -11.98 8.58 -6.68
CA ASP A 118 -11.24 8.61 -7.94
C ASP A 118 -10.01 7.70 -7.91
N ILE A 119 -9.62 7.22 -6.72
CA ILE A 119 -8.46 6.38 -6.51
C ILE A 119 -8.86 4.91 -6.55
N ASP A 120 -8.14 4.15 -7.36
CA ASP A 120 -8.14 2.71 -7.29
C ASP A 120 -7.21 2.25 -6.16
N TRP A 121 -7.78 2.13 -4.95
CA TRP A 121 -7.03 1.73 -3.76
C TRP A 121 -6.44 0.33 -3.86
N GLU A 122 -7.08 -0.59 -4.60
CA GLU A 122 -6.56 -1.93 -4.81
C GLU A 122 -5.30 -1.92 -5.69
N GLU A 123 -5.39 -1.26 -6.86
CA GLU A 123 -4.24 -1.10 -7.77
C GLU A 123 -3.10 -0.30 -7.10
N SER A 124 -3.46 0.70 -6.28
CA SER A 124 -2.48 1.46 -5.49
C SER A 124 -1.75 0.55 -4.51
N VAL A 125 -2.44 -0.33 -3.77
CA VAL A 125 -1.79 -1.30 -2.88
C VAL A 125 -0.83 -2.21 -3.64
N TYR A 126 -1.23 -2.76 -4.80
CA TYR A 126 -0.33 -3.62 -5.58
C TYR A 126 0.90 -2.91 -6.10
N LEU A 127 0.73 -1.68 -6.60
CA LEU A 127 1.84 -0.90 -7.11
C LEU A 127 2.86 -0.59 -6.02
N ASN A 128 2.41 -0.16 -4.84
CA ASN A 128 3.31 0.12 -3.71
C ASN A 128 3.96 -1.16 -3.19
N LEU A 129 3.24 -2.29 -3.19
CA LEU A 129 3.79 -3.59 -2.82
C LEU A 129 4.97 -3.96 -3.73
N ILE A 130 4.79 -3.91 -5.06
CA ILE A 130 5.83 -4.27 -6.04
C ILE A 130 7.05 -3.35 -5.95
N LEU A 131 6.83 -2.05 -5.68
CA LEU A 131 7.91 -1.06 -5.68
C LEU A 131 8.66 -0.96 -4.35
N GLN A 132 8.07 -1.40 -3.24
CA GLN A 132 8.61 -1.16 -1.89
C GLN A 132 8.87 -2.42 -1.06
N LYS A 133 8.43 -3.61 -1.47
CA LYS A 133 8.52 -4.85 -0.69
C LYS A 133 9.10 -6.02 -1.47
#